data_AF-A0A921JD15-F1
#
_entry.id   AF-A0A921JD15-F1
#
_cell.length_a   1.000
_cell.length_b   1.000
_cell.length_c   1.000
_cell.angle_alpha   90.00
_cell.angle_beta   90.00
_cell.angle_gamma   90.00
#
_symmetry.space_group_name_H-M   'P 1'
#
loop_
_entity.id
_entity.type
_entity.pdbx_description
1 polymer ?
#
loop_
_entity_poly.entity_id
_entity_poly.type
_entity_poly.pdbx_seq_one_letter_code
_entity_poly.pdbx_strand_id
1 'polypeptide(L)'
;MLVDIIGSRVLRHVTEFKNFPYKVNNFIIDQSILTLTSEPIPTSMKDINTTELTDITIAHRDLNKGQWEKFKKSNSSVLIIDLLGELRSISEYKQSYYNTDSLEYININSGKKLSRVEQFRLLQKYIDDSFIDVLNQYEKVIIVKFIEDNSEESDFIAGIFDMFEEKVENKLLLEYIVGKDIDKFDAPIEFYHEINMDIKRFESDSYESQLLFNELLLDNELSVYMNFIGDREYIYELYKNGKSFKKSKPTRSRFFKFQLKEPAKYRIRVNLVDNSIQPRLSKTYEFTTDSHSNKASQFIEMPDKNNLWLLDVLIDTTNIEGIIGNPFKYGEGYQGIPVYDPSEVKQDFLPASKLLSTALKKISEMDHITFTRFLKNNEDSNNTLLIDFLTYLRSKR
;
A
#
# COMPACT_ATOMS: atom_id res chain seq x y z
N MET A 1 -2.72 17.27 22.90
CA MET A 1 -2.48 15.82 22.75
C MET A 1 -1.00 15.60 22.42
N LEU A 2 -0.37 14.52 22.89
CA LEU A 2 1.02 14.17 22.52
C LEU A 2 1.01 13.36 21.22
N VAL A 3 1.98 13.63 20.35
CA VAL A 3 2.13 12.93 19.07
C VAL A 3 3.53 12.35 18.93
N ASP A 4 3.60 11.14 18.41
CA ASP A 4 4.83 10.54 17.89
C ASP A 4 4.84 10.62 16.37
N ILE A 5 6.03 10.78 15.78
CA ILE A 5 6.16 10.96 14.33
C ILE A 5 7.27 10.05 13.79
N ILE A 6 6.92 9.22 12.81
CA ILE A 6 7.86 8.53 11.93
C ILE A 6 7.71 9.20 10.58
N GLY A 7 8.70 9.95 10.12
CA GLY A 7 8.51 10.68 8.89
C GLY A 7 9.78 11.22 8.27
N SER A 8 9.57 12.10 7.33
CA SER A 8 10.60 12.76 6.54
C SER A 8 10.73 14.23 6.91
N ARG A 9 11.61 14.93 6.20
CA ARG A 9 11.71 16.40 6.27
C ARG A 9 10.39 17.11 5.94
N VAL A 10 9.51 16.49 5.15
CA VAL A 10 8.19 17.08 4.86
C VAL A 10 7.40 17.24 6.15
N LEU A 11 7.24 16.17 6.94
CA LEU A 11 6.57 16.25 8.23
C LEU A 11 7.32 17.14 9.22
N ARG A 12 8.65 17.28 9.09
CA ARG A 12 9.40 18.25 9.91
C ARG A 12 8.92 19.67 9.63
N HIS A 13 8.84 20.09 8.37
CA HIS A 13 8.32 21.41 8.01
C HIS A 13 6.88 21.62 8.45
N VAL A 14 6.03 20.59 8.35
CA VAL A 14 4.64 20.62 8.85
C VAL A 14 4.59 20.88 10.37
N THR A 15 5.51 20.31 11.14
CA THR A 15 5.55 20.51 12.61
C THR A 15 6.15 21.85 13.06
N GLU A 16 6.88 22.55 12.18
CA GLU A 16 7.51 23.84 12.48
C GLU A 16 6.50 25.00 12.50
N PHE A 17 5.28 24.79 11.98
CA PHE A 17 4.21 25.78 12.04
C PHE A 17 3.76 26.04 13.48
N LYS A 18 3.68 27.32 13.85
CA LYS A 18 3.21 27.75 15.19
C LYS A 18 1.82 27.23 15.57
N ASN A 19 0.96 26.97 14.58
CA ASN A 19 -0.39 26.47 14.75
C ASN A 19 -0.52 24.95 14.59
N PHE A 20 0.59 24.20 14.56
CA PHE A 20 0.55 22.74 14.55
C PHE A 20 -0.22 22.20 15.77
N PRO A 21 -1.19 21.29 15.58
CA PRO A 21 -2.17 20.94 16.61
C PRO A 21 -1.62 20.12 17.79
N TYR A 22 -0.44 19.52 17.64
CA TYR A 22 0.09 18.55 18.61
C TYR A 22 1.38 19.01 19.29
N LYS A 23 1.63 18.48 20.48
CA LYS A 23 2.96 18.54 21.11
C LYS A 23 3.74 17.28 20.72
N VAL A 24 4.83 17.44 19.98
CA VAL A 24 5.69 16.34 19.55
C VAL A 24 6.43 15.74 20.74
N ASN A 25 6.31 14.43 20.93
CA ASN A 25 6.98 13.66 21.97
C ASN A 25 8.21 12.95 21.39
N ASN A 26 8.02 12.01 20.47
CA ASN A 26 9.10 11.39 19.69
C ASN A 26 9.02 11.79 18.21
N PHE A 27 10.17 12.02 17.58
CA PHE A 27 10.24 12.29 16.14
C PHE A 27 11.47 11.64 15.51
N ILE A 28 11.22 10.62 14.69
CA ILE A 28 12.18 10.02 13.77
C ILE A 28 12.03 10.70 12.41
N ILE A 29 13.14 11.23 11.89
CA ILE A 29 13.21 11.92 10.61
C ILE A 29 14.16 11.15 9.71
N ASP A 30 13.74 10.85 8.49
CA ASP A 30 14.57 10.32 7.41
C ASP A 30 15.28 8.99 7.77
N GLN A 31 14.60 8.12 8.49
CA GLN A 31 15.06 6.74 8.75
C GLN A 31 14.07 5.76 8.13
N SER A 32 14.60 4.76 7.43
CA SER A 32 13.82 3.62 6.98
C SER A 32 13.48 2.71 8.17
N ILE A 33 12.35 2.03 8.09
CA ILE A 33 11.91 0.98 9.03
C ILE A 33 13.01 -0.08 9.21
N LEU A 34 13.73 -0.44 8.14
CA LEU A 34 14.83 -1.40 8.21
C LEU A 34 15.97 -0.88 9.09
N THR A 35 16.33 0.40 8.99
CA THR A 35 17.42 0.96 9.78
C THR A 35 17.01 1.19 11.21
N LEU A 36 15.77 1.61 11.44
CA LEU A 36 15.18 1.86 12.75
C LEU A 36 15.18 0.61 13.65
N THR A 37 15.04 -0.57 13.07
CA THR A 37 14.87 -1.85 13.78
C THR A 37 16.14 -2.71 13.83
N SER A 38 17.24 -2.24 13.24
CA SER A 38 18.51 -2.99 13.16
C SER A 38 19.40 -2.80 14.40
N GLU A 39 20.52 -3.53 14.48
CA GLU A 39 21.50 -3.38 15.57
C GLU A 39 22.33 -2.09 15.43
N PRO A 40 22.70 -1.40 16.53
CA PRO A 40 23.42 -0.14 16.47
C PRO A 40 24.93 -0.31 16.21
N ILE A 41 25.54 0.76 15.68
CA ILE A 41 26.98 1.04 15.73
C ILE A 41 27.15 2.28 16.60
N PRO A 42 27.37 2.12 17.92
CA PRO A 42 27.51 3.26 18.81
C PRO A 42 28.58 4.24 18.33
N THR A 43 28.15 5.46 18.01
CA THR A 43 28.99 6.47 17.35
C THR A 43 28.68 7.82 17.97
N SER A 44 29.71 8.57 18.38
CA SER A 44 29.51 9.93 18.89
C SER A 44 29.34 10.92 17.75
N MET A 45 28.59 12.01 17.95
CA MET A 45 28.44 13.06 16.92
C MET A 45 29.77 13.61 16.39
N LYS A 46 30.80 13.69 17.23
CA LYS A 46 32.15 14.14 16.85
C LYS A 46 32.89 13.21 15.88
N ASP A 47 32.44 11.96 15.77
CA ASP A 47 33.07 10.92 14.95
C ASP A 47 32.41 10.84 13.55
N ILE A 48 31.39 11.67 13.29
CA ILE A 48 30.65 11.75 12.02
C ILE A 48 31.27 12.83 11.14
N ASN A 49 31.77 12.41 9.99
CA ASN A 49 32.65 13.21 9.14
C ASN A 49 31.85 14.03 8.10
N THR A 50 31.08 15.00 8.58
CA THR A 50 30.38 16.01 7.76
C THR A 50 30.27 17.34 8.52
N THR A 51 30.06 18.45 7.81
CA THR A 51 29.89 19.78 8.40
C THR A 51 28.42 20.16 8.60
N GLU A 52 27.50 19.45 7.94
CA GLU A 52 26.07 19.73 8.00
C GLU A 52 25.43 19.15 9.26
N LEU A 53 24.95 20.02 10.17
CA LEU A 53 24.36 19.61 11.45
C LEU A 53 23.17 18.65 11.29
N THR A 54 22.37 18.84 10.23
CA THR A 54 21.24 17.97 9.91
C THR A 54 21.74 16.56 9.60
N ASP A 55 22.78 16.42 8.78
CA ASP A 55 23.36 15.13 8.41
C ASP A 55 24.03 14.46 9.61
N ILE A 56 24.75 15.21 10.44
CA ILE A 56 25.29 14.71 11.72
C ILE A 56 24.17 14.13 12.57
N THR A 57 23.04 14.85 12.69
CA THR A 57 21.91 14.43 13.53
C THR A 57 21.24 13.17 12.99
N ILE A 58 21.01 13.09 11.68
CA ILE A 58 20.40 11.93 11.03
C ILE A 58 21.32 10.72 11.17
N ALA A 59 22.59 10.86 10.81
CA ALA A 59 23.57 9.78 10.88
C ALA A 59 23.80 9.28 12.31
N HIS A 60 23.88 10.20 13.29
CA HIS A 60 23.99 9.82 14.69
C HIS A 60 22.78 8.99 15.15
N ARG A 61 21.56 9.41 14.77
CA ARG A 61 20.34 8.66 15.13
C ARG A 61 20.30 7.30 14.43
N ASP A 62 20.70 7.24 13.17
CA ASP A 62 20.68 6.03 12.33
C ASP A 62 21.72 5.00 12.79
N LEU A 63 22.90 5.44 13.22
CA LEU A 63 23.94 4.57 13.74
C LEU A 63 23.62 4.07 15.17
N ASN A 64 23.03 4.91 16.03
CA ASN A 64 22.80 4.54 17.44
C ASN A 64 21.43 3.88 17.73
N LYS A 65 20.46 3.96 16.82
CA LYS A 65 19.17 3.20 16.77
C LYS A 65 18.27 3.18 18.01
N GLY A 66 18.50 4.03 19.01
CA GLY A 66 17.74 4.04 20.26
C GLY A 66 16.32 4.64 20.23
N GLN A 67 15.76 4.94 19.05
CA GLN A 67 14.45 5.58 18.96
C GLN A 67 13.30 4.57 18.94
N TRP A 68 13.44 3.39 18.31
CA TRP A 68 12.34 2.43 18.20
C TRP A 68 11.77 2.00 19.56
N GLU A 69 12.64 1.76 20.54
CA GLU A 69 12.24 1.45 21.92
C GLU A 69 11.36 2.53 22.57
N LYS A 70 11.51 3.79 22.15
CA LYS A 70 10.67 4.89 22.64
C LYS A 70 9.27 4.85 22.05
N PHE A 71 9.14 4.46 20.79
CA PHE A 71 7.84 4.26 20.15
C PHE A 71 7.12 3.07 20.79
N LYS A 72 7.82 1.94 21.03
CA LYS A 72 7.25 0.77 21.71
C LYS A 72 6.75 1.01 23.15
N LYS A 73 7.26 2.06 23.80
CA LYS A 73 6.93 2.41 25.19
C LYS A 73 6.23 3.76 25.29
N SER A 74 5.80 4.30 24.16
CA SER A 74 5.25 5.65 24.10
C SER A 74 3.89 5.71 24.76
N ASN A 75 3.61 6.84 25.39
CA ASN A 75 2.28 7.20 25.88
C ASN A 75 1.63 8.27 24.99
N SER A 76 2.20 8.56 23.82
CA SER A 76 1.55 9.38 22.81
C SER A 76 0.30 8.69 22.30
N SER A 77 -0.79 9.44 22.20
CA SER A 77 -2.08 8.93 21.74
C SER A 77 -2.22 8.97 20.22
N VAL A 78 -1.43 9.81 19.54
CA VAL A 78 -1.39 9.90 18.08
C VAL A 78 -0.01 9.50 17.55
N LEU A 79 0.01 8.74 16.47
CA LEU A 79 1.17 8.55 15.61
C LEU A 79 0.90 9.24 14.27
N ILE A 80 1.84 10.01 13.73
CA ILE A 80 1.82 10.49 12.34
C ILE A 80 2.93 9.76 11.60
N ILE A 81 2.60 9.17 10.45
CA ILE A 81 3.56 8.45 9.61
C ILE A 81 3.57 8.97 8.17
N ASP A 82 4.75 9.31 7.67
CA ASP A 82 5.05 9.32 6.24
C ASP A 82 6.15 8.28 5.96
N LEU A 83 6.21 7.75 4.73
CA LEU A 83 7.20 6.75 4.34
C LEU A 83 8.29 7.30 3.42
N LEU A 84 8.40 8.62 3.25
CA LEU A 84 9.40 9.19 2.33
C LEU A 84 10.84 8.90 2.80
N GLY A 85 11.04 8.61 4.09
CA GLY A 85 12.31 8.09 4.61
C GLY A 85 12.76 6.77 3.98
N GLU A 86 11.85 5.96 3.44
CA GLU A 86 12.17 4.71 2.75
C GLU A 86 12.90 4.94 1.42
N LEU A 87 12.78 6.13 0.83
CA LEU A 87 13.50 6.50 -0.40
C LEU A 87 15.00 6.68 -0.17
N ARG A 88 15.50 6.65 1.06
CA ARG A 88 16.95 6.73 1.30
C ARG A 88 17.68 5.51 0.78
N SER A 89 18.94 5.72 0.38
CA SER A 89 19.85 4.62 0.04
C SER A 89 20.19 3.86 1.31
N ILE A 90 19.93 2.54 1.31
CA ILE A 90 20.20 1.66 2.45
C ILE A 90 21.34 0.70 2.11
N SER A 91 22.24 0.50 3.07
CA SER A 91 23.33 -0.47 2.98
C SER A 91 23.22 -1.51 4.10
N GLU A 92 23.45 -2.77 3.75
CA GLU A 92 23.65 -3.86 4.71
C GLU A 92 25.11 -3.89 5.17
N TYR A 93 25.34 -3.89 6.47
CA TYR A 93 26.64 -4.06 7.09
C TYR A 93 26.52 -4.92 8.35
N LYS A 94 27.29 -6.01 8.42
CA LYS A 94 27.25 -6.98 9.53
C LYS A 94 25.82 -7.44 9.89
N GLN A 95 25.04 -7.83 8.88
CA GLN A 95 23.65 -8.32 9.05
C GLN A 95 22.69 -7.27 9.64
N SER A 96 22.99 -5.99 9.49
CA SER A 96 22.16 -4.87 9.93
C SER A 96 22.11 -3.79 8.87
N TYR A 97 21.06 -2.97 8.90
CA TYR A 97 20.79 -1.96 7.87
C TYR A 97 21.04 -0.55 8.39
N TYR A 98 21.58 0.30 7.53
CA TYR A 98 21.91 1.70 7.82
C TYR A 98 21.66 2.53 6.56
N ASN A 99 21.42 3.83 6.71
CA ASN A 99 21.52 4.74 5.58
C ASN A 99 22.96 4.68 5.04
N THR A 100 23.11 4.61 3.72
CA THR A 100 24.42 4.52 3.08
C THR A 100 25.30 5.69 3.49
N ASP A 101 24.76 6.91 3.45
CA ASP A 101 25.46 8.14 3.85
C ASP A 101 25.98 8.06 5.30
N SER A 102 25.19 7.49 6.23
CA SER A 102 25.60 7.34 7.63
C SER A 102 26.86 6.50 7.79
N LEU A 103 27.00 5.43 7.02
CA LEU A 103 28.20 4.57 7.03
C LEU A 103 29.39 5.30 6.39
N GLU A 104 29.15 6.02 5.30
CA GLU A 104 30.18 6.82 4.62
C GLU A 104 30.75 7.89 5.54
N TYR A 105 29.91 8.57 6.34
CA TYR A 105 30.38 9.58 7.30
C TYR A 105 31.26 9.01 8.42
N ILE A 106 31.23 7.70 8.68
CA ILE A 106 32.16 7.05 9.62
C ILE A 106 33.24 6.21 8.90
N ASN A 107 33.44 6.47 7.60
CA ASN A 107 34.41 5.81 6.73
C ASN A 107 34.22 4.28 6.59
N ILE A 108 32.99 3.79 6.71
CA ILE A 108 32.65 2.38 6.45
C ILE A 108 32.13 2.26 5.01
N ASN A 109 33.02 1.84 4.10
CA ASN A 109 32.70 1.68 2.68
C ASN A 109 32.41 0.22 2.28
N SER A 110 32.46 -0.72 3.23
CA SER A 110 32.29 -2.15 2.98
C SER A 110 30.83 -2.63 3.06
N GLY A 111 29.88 -1.73 3.31
CA GLY A 111 28.46 -2.07 3.31
C GLY A 111 27.97 -2.42 1.90
N LYS A 112 27.13 -3.46 1.79
CA LYS A 112 26.46 -3.80 0.54
C LYS A 112 25.27 -2.88 0.35
N LYS A 113 25.34 -1.96 -0.61
CA LYS A 113 24.18 -1.14 -1.00
C LYS A 113 23.06 -2.03 -1.53
N LEU A 114 21.86 -1.85 -0.99
CA LEU A 114 20.67 -2.58 -1.41
C LEU A 114 20.05 -1.90 -2.63
N SER A 115 19.58 -2.71 -3.57
CA SER A 115 18.63 -2.27 -4.60
C SER A 115 17.26 -1.99 -3.97
N ARG A 116 16.39 -1.24 -4.67
CA ARG A 116 15.01 -0.97 -4.20
C ARG A 116 14.20 -2.24 -4.05
N VAL A 117 14.40 -3.19 -4.96
CA VAL A 117 13.75 -4.50 -4.90
C VAL A 117 14.22 -5.26 -3.65
N GLU A 118 15.53 -5.34 -3.39
CA GLU A 118 16.05 -5.98 -2.17
C GLU A 118 15.50 -5.32 -0.89
N GLN A 119 15.48 -3.99 -0.84
CA GLN A 119 14.90 -3.24 0.27
C GLN A 119 13.41 -3.58 0.45
N PHE A 120 12.63 -3.59 -0.64
CA PHE A 120 11.21 -3.94 -0.61
C PHE A 120 10.98 -5.35 -0.07
N ARG A 121 11.74 -6.35 -0.56
CA ARG A 121 11.64 -7.73 -0.09
C ARG A 121 12.01 -7.89 1.38
N LEU A 122 12.95 -7.08 1.87
CA LEU A 122 13.30 -7.06 3.29
C LEU A 122 12.16 -6.43 4.10
N LEU A 123 11.61 -5.30 3.65
CA LEU A 123 10.45 -4.67 4.30
C LEU A 123 9.25 -5.62 4.35
N GLN A 124 8.95 -6.38 3.29
CA GLN A 124 7.91 -7.42 3.32
C GLN A 124 8.11 -8.46 4.43
N LYS A 125 9.36 -8.77 4.78
CA LYS A 125 9.70 -9.70 5.86
C LYS A 125 9.68 -9.03 7.24
N TYR A 126 10.01 -7.75 7.32
CA TYR A 126 10.18 -7.00 8.57
C TYR A 126 8.93 -6.27 9.03
N ILE A 127 8.01 -5.93 8.13
CA ILE A 127 6.68 -5.42 8.46
C ILE A 127 5.84 -6.63 8.90
N ASP A 128 6.20 -7.12 10.08
CA ASP A 128 5.59 -8.24 10.77
C ASP A 128 4.56 -7.75 11.79
N ASP A 129 3.97 -8.70 12.52
CA ASP A 129 3.01 -8.40 13.57
C ASP A 129 3.59 -7.45 14.63
N SER A 130 4.90 -7.44 14.88
CA SER A 130 5.50 -6.57 15.90
C SER A 130 5.52 -5.10 15.49
N PHE A 131 5.76 -4.78 14.22
CA PHE A 131 5.65 -3.41 13.72
C PHE A 131 4.19 -2.95 13.74
N ILE A 132 3.28 -3.81 13.27
CA ILE A 132 1.83 -3.56 13.27
C ILE A 132 1.30 -3.34 14.69
N ASP A 133 1.71 -4.16 15.65
CA ASP A 133 1.33 -4.06 17.06
C ASP A 133 1.70 -2.69 17.64
N VAL A 134 2.88 -2.19 17.28
CA VAL A 134 3.33 -0.85 17.70
C VAL A 134 2.47 0.24 17.06
N LEU A 135 2.05 0.11 15.80
CA LEU A 135 1.13 1.07 15.20
C LEU A 135 -0.25 1.02 15.86
N ASN A 136 -0.74 -0.17 16.20
CA ASN A 136 -2.07 -0.39 16.78
C ASN A 136 -2.19 0.01 18.26
N GLN A 137 -1.07 0.24 18.96
CA GLN A 137 -1.12 0.76 20.34
C GLN A 137 -1.63 2.23 20.41
N TYR A 138 -1.53 2.97 19.30
CA TYR A 138 -1.93 4.37 19.25
C TYR A 138 -3.45 4.48 19.08
N GLU A 139 -4.06 5.45 19.76
CA GLU A 139 -5.50 5.74 19.61
C GLU A 139 -5.83 6.21 18.19
N LYS A 140 -4.85 6.82 17.50
CA LYS A 140 -4.98 7.33 16.13
C LYS A 140 -3.64 7.25 15.40
N VAL A 141 -3.63 6.72 14.18
CA VAL A 141 -2.46 6.70 13.28
C VAL A 141 -2.79 7.53 12.04
N ILE A 142 -2.17 8.69 11.86
CA ILE A 142 -2.35 9.55 10.69
C ILE A 142 -1.29 9.21 9.65
N ILE A 143 -1.70 8.55 8.58
CA ILE A 143 -0.89 8.23 7.41
C ILE A 143 -0.92 9.42 6.45
N VAL A 144 0.25 9.95 6.12
CA VAL A 144 0.45 11.00 5.12
C VAL A 144 1.13 10.39 3.90
N LYS A 145 0.37 10.18 2.84
CA LYS A 145 0.77 9.51 1.60
C LYS A 145 0.93 10.53 0.47
N PHE A 146 2.06 10.48 -0.20
CA PHE A 146 2.34 11.31 -1.37
C PHE A 146 2.27 10.44 -2.62
N ILE A 147 1.49 10.87 -3.61
CA ILE A 147 1.25 10.13 -4.86
C ILE A 147 1.86 10.95 -6.00
N GLU A 148 2.77 10.32 -6.75
CA GLU A 148 3.34 10.90 -7.98
C GLU A 148 2.98 10.03 -9.18
N ASP A 149 2.67 10.65 -10.31
CA ASP A 149 2.24 9.91 -11.50
C ASP A 149 3.38 9.07 -12.12
N ASN A 150 3.27 7.75 -12.05
CA ASN A 150 4.13 6.80 -12.75
C ASN A 150 5.64 6.97 -12.46
N SER A 151 6.02 7.17 -11.19
CA SER A 151 7.43 7.06 -10.76
C SER A 151 7.68 5.73 -10.03
N GLU A 152 8.86 5.15 -10.24
CA GLU A 152 9.29 3.94 -9.50
C GLU A 152 9.27 4.18 -7.99
N GLU A 153 9.64 5.38 -7.56
CA GLU A 153 9.60 5.81 -6.16
C GLU A 153 8.17 5.82 -5.59
N SER A 154 7.20 6.34 -6.35
CA SER A 154 5.79 6.32 -5.91
C SER A 154 5.24 4.90 -5.86
N ASP A 155 5.59 4.05 -6.83
CA ASP A 155 5.18 2.64 -6.83
C ASP A 155 5.78 1.91 -5.62
N PHE A 156 7.06 2.14 -5.33
CA PHE A 156 7.76 1.59 -4.17
C PHE A 156 7.13 2.01 -2.84
N ILE A 157 6.86 3.31 -2.65
CA ILE A 157 6.23 3.83 -1.43
C ILE A 157 4.79 3.32 -1.29
N ALA A 158 4.01 3.32 -2.37
CA ALA A 158 2.65 2.78 -2.37
C ALA A 158 2.66 1.30 -1.96
N GLY A 159 3.56 0.50 -2.54
CA GLY A 159 3.68 -0.91 -2.20
C GLY A 159 4.04 -1.15 -0.73
N ILE A 160 4.82 -0.27 -0.08
CA ILE A 160 5.12 -0.39 1.36
C ILE A 160 3.91 -0.03 2.21
N PHE A 161 3.17 1.04 1.86
CA PHE A 161 1.91 1.36 2.54
C PHE A 161 0.94 0.17 2.48
N ASP A 162 0.78 -0.44 1.31
CA ASP A 162 -0.13 -1.57 1.11
C ASP A 162 0.20 -2.76 2.04
N MET A 163 1.46 -2.94 2.47
CA MET A 163 1.87 -4.03 3.38
C MET A 163 1.26 -3.94 4.79
N PHE A 164 1.03 -2.72 5.29
CA PHE A 164 0.57 -2.50 6.67
C PHE A 164 -0.72 -1.71 6.78
N GLU A 165 -1.09 -0.92 5.77
CA GLU A 165 -2.22 0.00 5.84
C GLU A 165 -3.47 -0.74 6.32
N GLU A 166 -3.85 -1.85 5.69
CA GLU A 166 -5.05 -2.62 6.06
C GLU A 166 -5.00 -3.21 7.47
N LYS A 167 -3.81 -3.47 8.00
CA LYS A 167 -3.59 -4.08 9.32
C LYS A 167 -3.61 -3.07 10.47
N VAL A 168 -3.56 -1.77 10.16
CA VAL A 168 -3.69 -0.70 11.16
C VAL A 168 -5.17 -0.38 11.41
N GLU A 169 -5.61 -0.57 12.66
CA GLU A 169 -7.02 -0.46 13.07
C GLU A 169 -7.51 1.01 13.08
N ASN A 170 -6.74 1.89 13.72
CA ASN A 170 -7.13 3.28 14.00
C ASN A 170 -6.46 4.28 13.05
N LYS A 171 -6.40 3.96 11.74
CA LYS A 171 -5.74 4.82 10.76
C LYS A 171 -6.63 5.93 10.18
N LEU A 172 -6.01 7.06 9.88
CA LEU A 172 -6.51 8.16 9.05
C LEU A 172 -5.57 8.33 7.87
N LEU A 173 -6.10 8.42 6.65
CA LEU A 173 -5.28 8.59 5.45
C LEU A 173 -5.44 10.02 4.91
N LEU A 174 -4.31 10.69 4.68
CA LEU A 174 -4.19 11.95 3.97
C LEU A 174 -3.36 11.72 2.71
N GLU A 175 -3.96 11.90 1.54
CA GLU A 175 -3.28 11.71 0.25
C GLU A 175 -3.04 13.05 -0.44
N TYR A 176 -1.80 13.28 -0.86
CA TYR A 176 -1.39 14.48 -1.59
C TYR A 176 -0.83 14.09 -2.95
N ILE A 177 -1.42 14.62 -4.01
CA ILE A 177 -0.93 14.45 -5.38
C ILE A 177 0.17 15.49 -5.60
N VAL A 178 1.40 15.04 -5.82
CA VAL A 178 2.55 15.91 -6.07
C VAL A 178 2.86 15.88 -7.57
N GLY A 179 2.96 17.06 -8.18
CA GLY A 179 3.35 17.16 -9.59
C GLY A 179 4.78 16.69 -9.80
N LYS A 180 5.08 16.08 -10.96
CA LYS A 180 6.39 15.49 -11.28
C LYS A 180 7.58 16.45 -11.12
N ASP A 181 7.34 17.74 -11.31
CA ASP A 181 8.38 18.78 -11.27
C ASP A 181 8.46 19.48 -9.91
N ILE A 182 7.66 19.05 -8.92
CA ILE A 182 7.62 19.62 -7.58
C ILE A 182 8.47 18.75 -6.66
N ASP A 183 9.56 19.31 -6.15
CA ASP A 183 10.28 18.71 -5.04
C ASP A 183 9.47 18.92 -3.75
N LYS A 184 8.80 17.87 -3.29
CA LYS A 184 8.05 17.85 -2.02
C LYS A 184 8.91 18.16 -0.79
N PHE A 185 10.23 17.96 -0.84
CA PHE A 185 11.15 18.28 0.25
C PHE A 185 11.56 19.76 0.27
N ASP A 186 11.34 20.49 -0.83
CA ASP A 186 11.60 21.92 -0.98
C ASP A 186 10.39 22.65 -1.60
N ALA A 187 9.18 22.21 -1.22
CA ALA A 187 7.94 22.80 -1.70
C ALA A 187 7.67 24.18 -1.06
N PRO A 188 6.84 25.02 -1.68
CA PRO A 188 6.39 26.28 -1.07
C PRO A 188 5.71 26.06 0.28
N ILE A 189 5.79 27.06 1.16
CA ILE A 189 5.24 26.97 2.53
C ILE A 189 3.74 26.64 2.56
N GLU A 190 3.00 27.06 1.52
CA GLU A 190 1.58 26.80 1.34
C GLU A 190 1.28 25.30 1.28
N PHE A 191 2.15 24.50 0.64
CA PHE A 191 2.01 23.05 0.56
C PHE A 191 2.07 22.41 1.95
N TYR A 192 3.07 22.75 2.75
CA TYR A 192 3.17 22.24 4.13
C TYR A 192 2.07 22.78 5.04
N HIS A 193 1.60 24.02 4.79
CA HIS A 193 0.51 24.62 5.52
C HIS A 193 -0.81 23.88 5.29
N GLU A 194 -1.09 23.47 4.05
CA GLU A 194 -2.25 22.65 3.70
C GLU A 194 -2.26 21.34 4.51
N ILE A 195 -1.12 20.62 4.52
CA ILE A 195 -0.98 19.39 5.30
C ILE A 195 -1.25 19.63 6.78
N ASN A 196 -0.67 20.69 7.35
CA ASN A 196 -0.89 21.06 8.74
C ASN A 196 -2.38 21.37 9.03
N MET A 197 -3.05 22.08 8.12
CA MET A 197 -4.46 22.41 8.25
C MET A 197 -5.34 21.15 8.19
N ASP A 198 -5.01 20.18 7.35
CA ASP A 198 -5.73 18.90 7.27
C ASP A 198 -5.50 18.04 8.52
N ILE A 199 -4.28 17.97 9.02
CA ILE A 199 -3.99 17.32 10.32
C ILE A 199 -4.81 18.00 11.44
N LYS A 200 -4.90 19.33 11.44
CA LYS A 200 -5.66 20.10 12.43
C LYS A 200 -7.16 19.85 12.35
N ARG A 201 -7.72 19.53 11.18
CA ARG A 201 -9.14 19.17 11.06
C ARG A 201 -9.49 17.94 11.89
N PHE A 202 -8.53 17.04 12.15
CA PHE A 202 -8.74 15.87 12.99
C PHE A 202 -8.78 16.13 14.50
N GLU A 203 -8.53 17.37 14.94
CA GLU A 203 -8.78 17.84 16.31
C GLU A 203 -10.14 18.55 16.46
N SER A 204 -10.85 18.82 15.36
CA SER A 204 -12.10 19.58 15.40
C SER A 204 -13.27 18.70 15.81
N ASP A 205 -14.03 19.09 16.85
CA ASP A 205 -15.30 18.44 17.29
C ASP A 205 -16.49 18.66 16.33
N SER A 206 -16.25 19.27 15.17
CA SER A 206 -17.26 19.63 14.16
C SER A 206 -17.74 18.42 13.36
N TYR A 207 -19.01 18.03 13.56
CA TYR A 207 -19.70 16.92 12.89
C TYR A 207 -19.61 16.95 11.35
N GLU A 208 -19.70 18.13 10.72
CA GLU A 208 -19.62 18.26 9.25
C GLU A 208 -18.20 18.01 8.69
N SER A 209 -17.19 18.03 9.56
CA SER A 209 -15.77 17.89 9.19
C SER A 209 -15.21 16.48 9.44
N GLN A 210 -15.99 15.59 10.09
CA GLN A 210 -15.57 14.27 10.59
C GLN A 210 -16.13 13.08 9.79
N LEU A 211 -16.76 13.31 8.64
CA LEU A 211 -17.35 12.23 7.82
C LEU A 211 -16.61 12.09 6.50
N LEU A 212 -15.34 11.67 6.57
CA LEU A 212 -14.66 11.04 5.45
C LEU A 212 -15.06 9.56 5.43
N PHE A 213 -15.67 9.13 4.33
CA PHE A 213 -15.87 7.70 4.05
C PHE A 213 -14.71 7.25 3.18
N ASN A 214 -14.02 6.20 3.59
CA ASN A 214 -13.13 5.47 2.70
C ASN A 214 -13.81 4.14 2.37
N GLU A 215 -14.06 3.90 1.09
CA GLU A 215 -14.86 2.79 0.58
C GLU A 215 -14.01 2.00 -0.41
N LEU A 216 -13.73 0.73 -0.09
CA LEU A 216 -12.85 -0.11 -0.89
C LEU A 216 -13.58 -1.41 -1.28
N LEU A 217 -13.56 -1.72 -2.57
CA LEU A 217 -13.89 -3.04 -3.11
C LEU A 217 -12.56 -3.71 -3.48
N LEU A 218 -12.18 -4.75 -2.74
CA LEU A 218 -11.00 -5.56 -3.00
C LEU A 218 -11.44 -7.02 -3.10
N ASP A 219 -11.08 -7.70 -4.19
CA ASP A 219 -11.59 -9.02 -4.57
C ASP A 219 -13.12 -9.11 -4.44
N ASN A 220 -13.60 -9.86 -3.43
CA ASN A 220 -15.01 -10.09 -3.14
C ASN A 220 -15.47 -9.44 -1.83
N GLU A 221 -14.74 -8.44 -1.34
CA GLU A 221 -15.05 -7.73 -0.10
C GLU A 221 -15.36 -6.28 -0.39
N LEU A 222 -16.62 -5.89 -0.15
CA LEU A 222 -16.98 -4.48 -0.10
C LEU A 222 -16.91 -4.01 1.35
N SER A 223 -16.00 -3.09 1.61
CA SER A 223 -15.72 -2.57 2.93
C SER A 223 -16.01 -1.07 3.01
N VAL A 224 -16.46 -0.63 4.18
CA VAL A 224 -16.66 0.79 4.48
C VAL A 224 -16.00 1.13 5.80
N TYR A 225 -15.25 2.23 5.80
CA TYR A 225 -14.69 2.83 6.99
C TYR A 225 -15.30 4.21 7.23
N MET A 226 -15.66 4.48 8.49
CA MET A 226 -16.18 5.76 8.94
C MET A 226 -15.17 6.52 9.79
N ASN A 227 -14.87 7.75 9.39
CA ASN A 227 -13.91 8.62 10.05
C ASN A 227 -14.45 9.40 11.28
N PHE A 228 -15.39 8.83 12.06
CA PHE A 228 -15.97 9.52 13.22
C PHE A 228 -15.56 8.90 14.56
N ILE A 229 -15.27 9.72 15.58
CA ILE A 229 -14.96 9.29 16.96
C ILE A 229 -16.13 9.52 17.94
N GLY A 230 -16.72 8.44 18.48
CA GLY A 230 -17.66 8.49 19.61
C GLY A 230 -18.32 7.15 19.99
N ASP A 231 -18.90 7.05 21.20
CA ASP A 231 -19.62 5.87 21.73
C ASP A 231 -21.04 5.76 21.16
N ARG A 232 -21.17 5.25 19.93
CA ARG A 232 -22.47 5.00 19.28
C ARG A 232 -22.49 3.66 18.56
N GLU A 233 -23.69 3.11 18.40
CA GLU A 233 -23.91 1.89 17.62
C GLU A 233 -24.43 2.23 16.21
N TYR A 234 -23.90 1.51 15.23
CA TYR A 234 -24.19 1.64 13.81
C TYR A 234 -24.81 0.35 13.27
N ILE A 235 -25.66 0.49 12.25
CA ILE A 235 -26.17 -0.59 11.43
C ILE A 235 -25.71 -0.36 10.00
N TYR A 236 -24.88 -1.27 9.50
CA TYR A 236 -24.44 -1.30 8.11
C TYR A 236 -25.42 -2.12 7.29
N GLU A 237 -25.95 -1.57 6.22
CA GLU A 237 -26.89 -2.24 5.31
C GLU A 237 -26.28 -2.35 3.91
N LEU A 238 -26.08 -3.57 3.43
CA LEU A 238 -25.71 -3.84 2.04
C LEU A 238 -26.98 -3.79 1.17
N TYR A 239 -26.92 -3.02 0.11
CA TYR A 239 -27.87 -2.95 -0.99
C TYR A 239 -27.30 -3.69 -2.19
N LYS A 240 -28.13 -4.48 -2.86
CA LYS A 240 -27.82 -5.19 -4.10
C LYS A 240 -28.82 -4.75 -5.16
N ASN A 241 -28.35 -4.24 -6.29
CA ASN A 241 -29.16 -3.71 -7.40
C ASN A 241 -30.25 -2.73 -6.92
N GLY A 242 -29.91 -1.86 -5.97
CA GLY A 242 -30.81 -0.83 -5.44
C GLY A 242 -31.80 -1.27 -4.36
N LYS A 243 -31.78 -2.55 -3.93
CA LYS A 243 -32.63 -3.07 -2.84
C LYS A 243 -31.80 -3.50 -1.64
N SER A 244 -32.32 -3.30 -0.43
CA SER A 244 -31.67 -3.78 0.80
C SER A 244 -31.53 -5.31 0.75
N PHE A 245 -30.34 -5.81 1.06
CA PHE A 245 -29.94 -7.21 0.87
C PHE A 245 -29.47 -7.86 2.18
N LYS A 246 -28.56 -7.20 2.93
CA LYS A 246 -28.08 -7.68 4.23
C LYS A 246 -27.88 -6.52 5.19
N LYS A 247 -27.94 -6.78 6.50
CA LYS A 247 -27.63 -5.79 7.53
C LYS A 247 -26.78 -6.37 8.65
N SER A 248 -25.92 -5.55 9.24
CA SER A 248 -25.17 -5.89 10.44
C SER A 248 -26.10 -5.90 11.66
N LYS A 249 -25.63 -6.53 12.74
CA LYS A 249 -26.13 -6.18 14.08
C LYS A 249 -25.63 -4.77 14.44
N PRO A 250 -26.30 -4.05 15.36
CA PRO A 250 -25.75 -2.86 15.98
C PRO A 250 -24.32 -3.12 16.44
N THR A 251 -23.39 -2.26 16.03
CA THR A 251 -21.98 -2.40 16.37
C THR A 251 -21.36 -1.03 16.58
N ARG A 252 -20.39 -0.95 17.51
CA ARG A 252 -19.55 0.24 17.66
C ARG A 252 -18.37 0.25 16.68
N SER A 253 -18.16 -0.86 15.96
CA SER A 253 -17.13 -0.98 14.93
C SER A 253 -17.38 0.04 13.84
N ARG A 254 -16.36 0.85 13.54
CA ARG A 254 -16.37 1.86 12.46
C ARG A 254 -16.05 1.28 11.10
N PHE A 255 -15.60 0.04 11.11
CA PHE A 255 -15.29 -0.76 9.95
C PHE A 255 -16.29 -1.89 9.82
N PHE A 256 -16.80 -2.09 8.61
CA PHE A 256 -17.66 -3.22 8.32
C PHE A 256 -17.41 -3.75 6.91
N LYS A 257 -17.27 -5.08 6.83
CA LYS A 257 -17.05 -5.81 5.58
C LYS A 257 -18.27 -6.64 5.23
N PHE A 258 -18.64 -6.65 3.96
CA PHE A 258 -19.55 -7.63 3.41
C PHE A 258 -18.83 -8.52 2.40
N GLN A 259 -18.89 -9.84 2.62
CA GLN A 259 -18.51 -10.79 1.59
C GLN A 259 -19.55 -10.79 0.47
N LEU A 260 -19.11 -10.48 -0.73
CA LEU A 260 -19.85 -10.58 -1.96
C LEU A 260 -19.66 -12.00 -2.52
N LYS A 261 -20.78 -12.67 -2.82
CA LYS A 261 -20.76 -14.05 -3.34
C LYS A 261 -21.27 -14.16 -4.77
N GLU A 262 -21.89 -13.10 -5.26
CA GLU A 262 -22.60 -13.09 -6.54
C GLU A 262 -22.30 -11.79 -7.28
N PRO A 263 -22.13 -11.83 -8.61
CA PRO A 263 -21.97 -10.63 -9.40
C PRO A 263 -23.20 -9.73 -9.33
N ALA A 264 -23.04 -8.48 -8.89
CA ALA A 264 -24.10 -7.48 -8.86
C ALA A 264 -23.56 -6.08 -8.58
N LYS A 265 -24.47 -5.09 -8.62
CA LYS A 265 -24.24 -3.72 -8.19
C LYS A 265 -24.48 -3.60 -6.69
N TYR A 266 -23.44 -3.42 -5.91
CA TYR A 266 -23.52 -3.32 -4.45
C TYR A 266 -23.37 -1.88 -3.95
N ARG A 267 -24.06 -1.53 -2.87
CA ARG A 267 -23.87 -0.28 -2.10
C ARG A 267 -24.00 -0.58 -0.61
N ILE A 268 -23.33 0.15 0.27
CA ILE A 268 -23.54 0.09 1.71
C ILE A 268 -24.24 1.38 2.16
N ARG A 269 -25.29 1.26 2.97
CA ARG A 269 -25.88 2.35 3.73
C ARG A 269 -25.46 2.19 5.18
N VAL A 270 -25.04 3.26 5.82
CA VAL A 270 -24.83 3.25 7.27
C VAL A 270 -25.95 4.03 7.94
N ASN A 271 -26.61 3.38 8.89
CA ASN A 271 -27.61 4.00 9.77
C ASN A 271 -27.03 4.07 11.18
N LEU A 272 -27.28 5.18 11.88
CA LEU A 272 -27.17 5.21 13.33
C LEU A 272 -28.38 4.48 13.93
N VAL A 273 -28.19 3.83 15.08
CA VAL A 273 -29.30 3.25 15.85
C VAL A 273 -30.26 4.33 16.35
N ASP A 274 -29.73 5.53 16.62
CA ASP A 274 -30.53 6.73 16.90
C ASP A 274 -30.87 7.48 15.60
N ASN A 275 -32.16 7.77 15.39
CA ASN A 275 -32.71 8.38 14.17
C ASN A 275 -32.45 9.90 14.06
N SER A 276 -31.58 10.44 14.91
CA SER A 276 -31.27 11.88 14.98
C SER A 276 -30.52 12.44 13.76
N ILE A 277 -30.05 11.56 12.85
CA ILE A 277 -29.27 11.91 11.66
C ILE A 277 -29.79 11.16 10.44
N GLN A 278 -29.81 11.83 9.28
CA GLN A 278 -30.25 11.19 8.03
C GLN A 278 -29.20 10.18 7.50
N PRO A 279 -29.64 9.00 7.03
CA PRO A 279 -28.74 7.96 6.55
C PRO A 279 -28.13 8.28 5.18
N ARG A 280 -26.89 7.84 4.95
CA ARG A 280 -26.17 8.04 3.68
C ARG A 280 -25.90 6.71 2.96
N LEU A 281 -25.91 6.75 1.63
CA LEU A 281 -25.64 5.63 0.72
C LEU A 281 -24.22 5.75 0.12
N SER A 282 -23.50 4.64 0.03
CA SER A 282 -22.21 4.53 -0.69
C SER A 282 -22.39 4.66 -2.20
N LYS A 283 -21.25 4.72 -2.92
CA LYS A 283 -21.20 4.53 -4.38
C LYS A 283 -21.58 3.09 -4.76
N THR A 284 -21.97 2.88 -6.04
CA THR A 284 -22.24 1.55 -6.59
C THR A 284 -20.96 0.86 -7.01
N TYR A 285 -20.79 -0.41 -6.62
CA TYR A 285 -19.65 -1.25 -6.97
C TYR A 285 -20.10 -2.47 -7.78
N GLU A 286 -19.37 -2.82 -8.83
CA GLU A 286 -19.61 -4.02 -9.66
C GLU A 286 -18.56 -5.09 -9.33
N PHE A 287 -19.00 -6.33 -9.13
CA PHE A 287 -18.16 -7.44 -8.65
C PHE A 287 -18.28 -8.67 -9.57
N THR A 288 -17.18 -9.38 -9.84
CA THR A 288 -17.09 -10.64 -10.62
C THR A 288 -16.05 -11.59 -9.98
N THR A 289 -16.17 -12.91 -10.20
CA THR A 289 -15.32 -13.95 -9.57
C THR A 289 -14.60 -14.84 -10.57
N ASP A 290 -13.31 -15.10 -10.37
CA ASP A 290 -12.54 -16.16 -11.05
C ASP A 290 -11.82 -17.09 -10.05
N SER A 291 -11.53 -18.33 -10.46
CA SER A 291 -11.06 -19.45 -9.62
C SER A 291 -9.81 -20.14 -10.20
N HIS A 292 -8.75 -20.33 -9.40
CA HIS A 292 -7.49 -20.98 -9.84
C HIS A 292 -7.27 -22.42 -9.34
N SER A 293 -6.46 -23.18 -10.08
CA SER A 293 -5.94 -24.52 -9.75
C SER A 293 -4.47 -24.69 -10.18
N ASN A 294 -3.64 -25.31 -9.34
CA ASN A 294 -2.19 -25.59 -9.51
C ASN A 294 -1.82 -26.57 -10.66
N LYS A 295 -0.64 -26.38 -11.33
CA LYS A 295 0.33 -27.43 -11.86
C LYS A 295 1.46 -26.92 -12.79
N ALA A 296 2.75 -27.00 -12.35
CA ALA A 296 4.16 -26.71 -12.87
C ALA A 296 4.48 -26.18 -14.31
N SER A 297 5.44 -25.29 -14.65
CA SER A 297 6.32 -24.28 -14.01
C SER A 297 7.10 -23.51 -15.12
N GLN A 298 6.80 -22.22 -15.39
CA GLN A 298 7.56 -21.33 -16.30
C GLN A 298 7.52 -19.86 -15.80
N PHE A 299 8.57 -19.06 -16.01
CA PHE A 299 8.52 -17.61 -15.77
C PHE A 299 7.98 -16.87 -16.99
N ILE A 300 7.10 -15.87 -16.79
CA ILE A 300 6.46 -15.11 -17.88
C ILE A 300 6.54 -13.61 -17.60
N GLU A 301 6.94 -12.81 -18.59
CA GLU A 301 6.95 -11.35 -18.47
C GLU A 301 5.54 -10.76 -18.63
N MET A 302 5.20 -9.82 -17.75
CA MET A 302 3.89 -9.17 -17.72
C MET A 302 3.71 -8.27 -18.94
N PRO A 303 2.59 -8.40 -19.68
CA PRO A 303 2.30 -7.50 -20.79
C PRO A 303 1.80 -6.14 -20.30
N ASP A 304 1.70 -5.19 -21.23
CA ASP A 304 0.99 -3.94 -21.00
C ASP A 304 -0.45 -4.17 -20.52
N LYS A 305 -1.00 -3.21 -19.78
CA LYS A 305 -2.35 -3.27 -19.16
C LYS A 305 -3.46 -3.74 -20.12
N ASN A 306 -3.42 -3.31 -21.38
CA ASN A 306 -4.42 -3.68 -22.40
C ASN A 306 -4.35 -5.15 -22.82
N ASN A 307 -3.23 -5.81 -22.56
CA ASN A 307 -2.89 -7.15 -22.99
C ASN A 307 -2.82 -8.15 -21.81
N LEU A 308 -3.21 -7.75 -20.59
CA LEU A 308 -3.23 -8.62 -19.41
C LEU A 308 -4.04 -9.90 -19.61
N TRP A 309 -5.09 -9.85 -20.45
CA TRP A 309 -5.87 -11.04 -20.82
C TRP A 309 -5.01 -12.16 -21.44
N LEU A 310 -3.92 -11.82 -22.14
CA LEU A 310 -2.99 -12.82 -22.67
C LEU A 310 -2.27 -13.57 -21.56
N LEU A 311 -1.93 -12.85 -20.48
CA LEU A 311 -1.33 -13.43 -19.29
C LEU A 311 -2.34 -14.29 -18.55
N ASP A 312 -3.59 -13.83 -18.40
CA ASP A 312 -4.67 -14.59 -17.76
C ASP A 312 -4.92 -15.94 -18.47
N VAL A 313 -4.97 -15.92 -19.82
CA VAL A 313 -5.07 -17.15 -20.63
C VAL A 313 -3.91 -18.10 -20.34
N LEU A 314 -2.70 -17.59 -20.16
CA LEU A 314 -1.53 -18.42 -19.90
C LEU A 314 -1.51 -18.95 -18.47
N ILE A 315 -1.94 -18.16 -17.48
CA ILE A 315 -2.13 -18.59 -16.08
C ILE A 315 -3.14 -19.74 -16.01
N ASP A 316 -4.26 -19.63 -16.73
CA ASP A 316 -5.31 -20.65 -16.73
C ASP A 316 -4.91 -21.96 -17.43
N THR A 317 -3.93 -21.91 -18.33
CA THR A 317 -3.59 -23.02 -19.23
C THR A 317 -2.21 -23.62 -18.99
N THR A 318 -1.39 -22.96 -18.18
CA THR A 318 0.02 -23.29 -17.93
C THR A 318 0.34 -22.90 -16.49
N ASN A 319 1.14 -23.68 -15.73
CA ASN A 319 1.67 -23.09 -14.50
C ASN A 319 2.71 -22.07 -14.84
N ILE A 320 2.60 -21.00 -14.11
CA ILE A 320 3.59 -19.96 -14.05
C ILE A 320 4.18 -19.98 -12.64
N GLU A 321 5.50 -20.09 -12.53
CA GLU A 321 6.21 -20.04 -11.24
C GLU A 321 6.33 -18.61 -10.73
N GLY A 322 6.48 -17.68 -11.66
CA GLY A 322 6.70 -16.30 -11.37
C GLY A 322 6.39 -15.44 -12.58
N ILE A 323 5.90 -14.25 -12.32
CA ILE A 323 5.66 -13.25 -13.34
C ILE A 323 6.78 -12.21 -13.25
N ILE A 324 7.41 -11.88 -14.36
CA ILE A 324 8.40 -10.79 -14.40
C ILE A 324 7.65 -9.49 -14.65
N GLY A 325 7.77 -8.52 -13.74
CA GLY A 325 7.03 -7.26 -13.79
C GLY A 325 7.47 -6.30 -12.69
N ASN A 326 6.62 -5.33 -12.35
CA ASN A 326 6.90 -4.41 -11.25
C ASN A 326 6.44 -5.04 -9.91
N PRO A 327 7.37 -5.50 -9.04
CA PRO A 327 7.01 -6.15 -7.79
C PRO A 327 6.39 -5.19 -6.77
N PHE A 328 6.57 -3.88 -6.91
CA PHE A 328 5.99 -2.89 -5.99
C PHE A 328 4.47 -2.76 -6.19
N LYS A 329 4.00 -2.81 -7.44
CA LYS A 329 2.56 -2.79 -7.77
C LYS A 329 1.84 -4.08 -7.43
N TYR A 330 2.57 -5.19 -7.41
CA TYR A 330 2.05 -6.52 -7.19
C TYR A 330 2.81 -7.18 -6.04
N GLY A 331 2.82 -6.51 -4.88
CA GLY A 331 3.60 -6.93 -3.70
C GLY A 331 3.24 -8.33 -3.22
N GLU A 332 1.94 -8.66 -3.22
CA GLU A 332 1.40 -9.99 -2.90
C GLU A 332 1.38 -10.96 -4.11
N GLY A 333 1.87 -10.50 -5.26
CA GLY A 333 1.82 -11.22 -6.54
C GLY A 333 0.63 -10.82 -7.41
N TYR A 334 0.51 -11.47 -8.58
CA TYR A 334 -0.60 -11.34 -9.51
C TYR A 334 -1.35 -12.67 -9.55
N GLN A 335 -2.64 -12.67 -9.17
CA GLN A 335 -3.46 -13.90 -9.11
C GLN A 335 -2.84 -15.01 -8.23
N GLY A 336 -2.15 -14.62 -7.16
CA GLY A 336 -1.46 -15.55 -6.25
C GLY A 336 -0.14 -16.10 -6.79
N ILE A 337 0.33 -15.63 -7.96
CA ILE A 337 1.65 -15.95 -8.51
C ILE A 337 2.63 -14.82 -8.16
N PRO A 338 3.80 -15.13 -7.57
CA PRO A 338 4.78 -14.10 -7.22
C PRO A 338 5.23 -13.27 -8.43
N VAL A 339 5.30 -11.95 -8.26
CA VAL A 339 5.86 -11.03 -9.27
C VAL A 339 7.30 -10.68 -8.89
N TYR A 340 8.23 -10.83 -9.84
CA TYR A 340 9.66 -10.58 -9.70
C TYR A 340 10.10 -9.43 -10.60
N ASP A 341 11.08 -8.66 -10.14
CA ASP A 341 11.80 -7.74 -11.01
C ASP A 341 12.63 -8.51 -12.05
N PRO A 342 12.82 -8.00 -13.29
CA PRO A 342 13.65 -8.68 -14.29
C PRO A 342 15.05 -9.05 -13.81
N SER A 343 15.65 -8.27 -12.90
CA SER A 343 16.97 -8.55 -12.34
C SER A 343 17.00 -9.72 -11.35
N GLU A 344 15.86 -10.11 -10.78
CA GLU A 344 15.73 -11.23 -9.83
C GLU A 344 15.72 -12.59 -10.55
N VAL A 345 15.36 -12.63 -11.84
CA VAL A 345 15.17 -13.87 -12.60
C VAL A 345 16.36 -14.15 -13.50
N LYS A 346 17.05 -15.27 -13.24
CA LYS A 346 18.21 -15.73 -14.05
C LYS A 346 17.85 -16.84 -15.03
N GLN A 347 16.66 -17.42 -14.90
CA GLN A 347 16.15 -18.43 -15.81
C GLN A 347 15.59 -17.79 -17.09
N ASP A 348 15.53 -18.57 -18.16
CA ASP A 348 14.81 -18.16 -19.36
C ASP A 348 13.31 -17.99 -19.04
N PHE A 349 12.74 -16.89 -19.52
CA PHE A 349 11.32 -16.58 -19.35
C PHE A 349 10.64 -16.37 -20.71
N LEU A 350 9.32 -16.42 -20.73
CA LEU A 350 8.53 -16.06 -21.90
C LEU A 350 8.37 -14.53 -21.94
N PRO A 351 9.01 -13.81 -22.89
CA PRO A 351 8.90 -12.36 -22.96
C PRO A 351 7.49 -11.93 -23.39
N ALA A 352 7.10 -10.71 -23.01
CA ALA A 352 5.78 -10.14 -23.28
C ALA A 352 5.44 -10.16 -24.79
N SER A 353 6.44 -9.94 -25.63
CA SER A 353 6.34 -9.99 -27.10
C SER A 353 5.90 -11.34 -27.68
N LYS A 354 6.08 -12.45 -26.94
CA LYS A 354 5.71 -13.81 -27.38
C LYS A 354 4.39 -14.29 -26.77
N LEU A 355 3.73 -13.51 -25.90
CA LEU A 355 2.52 -13.96 -25.22
C LEU A 355 1.38 -14.18 -26.19
N LEU A 356 1.20 -13.29 -27.16
CA LEU A 356 0.12 -13.42 -28.14
C LEU A 356 0.21 -14.75 -28.89
N SER A 357 1.35 -15.04 -29.51
CA SER A 357 1.52 -16.29 -30.28
C SER A 357 1.43 -17.54 -29.40
N THR A 358 1.92 -17.47 -28.16
CA THR A 358 1.84 -18.58 -27.20
C THR A 358 0.41 -18.83 -26.73
N ALA A 359 -0.32 -17.78 -26.35
CA ALA A 359 -1.71 -17.87 -25.91
C ALA A 359 -2.61 -18.41 -27.03
N LEU A 360 -2.45 -17.90 -28.26
CA LEU A 360 -3.16 -18.40 -29.44
C LEU A 360 -2.91 -19.89 -29.69
N LYS A 361 -1.64 -20.32 -29.60
CA LYS A 361 -1.27 -21.73 -29.75
C LYS A 361 -1.94 -22.60 -28.67
N LYS A 362 -1.87 -22.19 -27.40
CA LYS A 362 -2.50 -22.92 -26.28
C LYS A 362 -4.00 -23.06 -26.48
N ILE A 363 -4.68 -22.00 -26.89
CA ILE A 363 -6.12 -22.02 -27.18
C ILE A 363 -6.44 -22.97 -28.35
N SER A 364 -5.61 -22.99 -29.39
CA SER A 364 -5.81 -23.88 -30.55
C SER A 364 -5.66 -25.36 -30.20
N GLU A 365 -4.81 -25.68 -29.23
CA GLU A 365 -4.52 -27.04 -28.74
C GLU A 365 -5.55 -27.57 -27.74
N MET A 366 -6.46 -26.72 -27.24
CA MET A 366 -7.51 -27.13 -26.32
C MET A 366 -8.48 -28.14 -26.97
N ASP A 367 -8.78 -29.20 -26.24
CA ASP A 367 -9.90 -30.07 -26.57
C ASP A 367 -11.24 -29.30 -26.49
N HIS A 368 -12.29 -29.84 -27.13
CA HIS A 368 -13.59 -29.19 -27.21
C HIS A 368 -14.19 -28.86 -25.83
N ILE A 369 -14.00 -29.72 -24.84
CA ILE A 369 -14.58 -29.56 -23.49
C ILE A 369 -13.85 -28.41 -22.77
N THR A 370 -12.52 -28.42 -22.80
CA THR A 370 -11.65 -27.40 -22.20
C THR A 370 -11.86 -26.05 -22.87
N PHE A 371 -11.97 -26.01 -24.20
CA PHE A 371 -12.24 -24.80 -24.96
C PHE A 371 -13.62 -24.19 -24.66
N THR A 372 -14.65 -25.03 -24.54
CA THR A 372 -16.01 -24.57 -24.19
C THR A 372 -16.06 -24.01 -22.76
N ARG A 373 -15.32 -24.63 -21.83
CA ARG A 373 -15.19 -24.14 -20.45
C ARG A 373 -14.46 -22.79 -20.41
N PHE A 374 -13.36 -22.67 -21.14
CA PHE A 374 -12.59 -21.43 -21.27
C PHE A 374 -13.46 -20.29 -21.83
N LEU A 375 -14.24 -20.56 -22.88
CA LEU A 375 -15.18 -19.58 -23.46
C LEU A 375 -16.25 -19.13 -22.47
N LYS A 376 -16.78 -20.06 -21.66
CA LYS A 376 -17.83 -19.75 -20.68
C LYS A 376 -17.31 -18.95 -19.49
N ASN A 377 -16.09 -19.24 -19.04
CA ASN A 377 -15.47 -18.50 -17.95
C ASN A 377 -15.11 -17.06 -18.35
N ASN A 378 -14.88 -16.83 -19.65
CA ASN A 378 -14.47 -15.53 -20.18
C ASN A 378 -15.60 -14.80 -20.95
N GLU A 379 -16.84 -15.29 -20.90
CA GLU A 379 -17.99 -14.74 -21.66
C GLU A 379 -18.40 -13.33 -21.20
N ASP A 380 -18.24 -13.07 -19.90
CA ASP A 380 -18.57 -11.79 -19.26
C ASP A 380 -17.33 -10.91 -19.05
N SER A 381 -16.23 -11.19 -19.74
CA SER A 381 -15.01 -10.40 -19.61
C SER A 381 -15.25 -8.97 -20.09
N ASN A 382 -14.90 -7.98 -19.27
CA ASN A 382 -14.95 -6.56 -19.68
C ASN A 382 -13.80 -6.17 -20.63
N ASN A 383 -12.94 -7.11 -21.03
CA ASN A 383 -11.83 -6.86 -21.93
C ASN A 383 -12.28 -6.97 -23.40
N THR A 384 -12.44 -5.82 -24.07
CA THR A 384 -12.93 -5.73 -25.46
C THR A 384 -12.08 -6.55 -26.45
N LEU A 385 -10.75 -6.60 -26.28
CA LEU A 385 -9.86 -7.35 -27.17
C LEU A 385 -10.04 -8.87 -27.00
N LEU A 386 -10.20 -9.33 -25.76
CA LEU A 386 -10.52 -10.73 -25.49
C LEU A 386 -11.90 -11.09 -26.07
N ILE A 387 -12.92 -10.24 -25.89
CA ILE A 387 -14.27 -10.46 -26.46
C ILE A 387 -14.21 -10.58 -27.98
N ASP A 388 -13.55 -9.64 -28.67
CA ASP A 388 -13.41 -9.64 -30.13
C ASP A 388 -12.72 -10.93 -30.61
N PHE A 389 -11.68 -11.34 -29.89
CA PHE A 389 -10.94 -12.56 -30.18
C PHE A 389 -11.78 -13.83 -29.96
N LEU A 390 -12.49 -13.95 -28.84
CA LEU A 390 -13.39 -15.08 -28.55
C LEU A 390 -14.56 -15.14 -29.55
N THR A 391 -15.09 -13.99 -29.96
CA THR A 391 -16.14 -13.87 -30.98
C THR A 391 -15.64 -14.36 -32.33
N TYR A 392 -14.42 -13.97 -32.74
CA TYR A 392 -13.78 -14.49 -33.94
C TYR A 392 -13.62 -16.01 -33.89
N LEU A 393 -13.14 -16.57 -32.78
CA LEU A 393 -12.97 -18.02 -32.64
C LEU A 393 -14.30 -18.79 -32.72
N ARG A 394 -15.39 -18.25 -32.15
CA ARG A 394 -16.74 -18.84 -32.27
C ARG A 394 -17.26 -18.90 -33.71
N SER A 395 -16.86 -17.96 -34.56
CA SER A 395 -17.28 -17.94 -35.96
C SER A 395 -16.54 -18.95 -36.85
N LYS A 396 -15.43 -19.52 -36.37
CA LYS A 396 -14.49 -20.35 -37.14
C LYS A 396 -14.54 -21.85 -36.78
N ARG A 397 -15.22 -22.21 -35.69
CA ARG A 397 -15.47 -23.60 -35.25
C ARG A 397 -16.97 -23.84 -35.28
#